data_AF-A0A953LNR3-F1
#
_entry.id   AF-A0A953LNR3-F1
#
_cell.length_a   1.000
_cell.length_b   1.000
_cell.length_c   1.000
_cell.angle_alpha   90.00
_cell.angle_beta   90.00
_cell.angle_gamma   90.00
#
_symmetry.space_group_name_H-M   'P 1'
#
loop_
_entity.id
_entity.type
_entity.pdbx_description
1 polymer ?
#
loop_
_entity_poly.entity_id
_entity_poly.type
_entity_poly.pdbx_seq_one_letter_code
_entity_poly.pdbx_strand_id
1 'polypeptide(L)'
;MNIQRGLTLIEVMIVVAIVAILAAVGLPTYNDYVARSRFTEGQGGLAAGRVNAEQYYQDNRTYVGIPCPGPSAMWAFSCDDVPQTATSFTIFAIGQGAMAGFEFSVDQNNNRRTTGTQSGWGAASRASPINCWIVRKGGGCS
;
A
#
# COMPACT_ATOMS: atom_id res chain seq x y z
N MET A 1 -50.16 29.91 -12.35
CA MET A 1 -49.25 30.04 -13.51
C MET A 1 -47.87 29.54 -13.06
N ASN A 2 -47.54 28.27 -13.31
CA ASN A 2 -46.26 27.71 -12.89
C ASN A 2 -45.17 28.20 -13.84
N ILE A 3 -44.30 29.09 -13.34
CA ILE A 3 -43.13 29.56 -14.06
C ILE A 3 -42.08 28.43 -13.99
N GLN A 4 -42.13 27.48 -14.91
CA GLN A 4 -41.00 26.57 -15.11
C GLN A 4 -39.87 27.35 -15.77
N ARG A 5 -38.91 27.81 -14.96
CA ARG A 5 -37.63 28.32 -15.45
C ARG A 5 -36.79 27.12 -15.88
N GLY A 6 -36.61 26.96 -17.19
CA GLY A 6 -35.68 25.98 -17.74
C GLY A 6 -34.23 26.39 -17.48
N LEU A 7 -33.36 25.40 -17.25
CA LEU A 7 -31.92 25.60 -17.07
C LEU A 7 -31.31 26.06 -18.40
N THR A 8 -30.44 27.07 -18.38
CA THR A 8 -29.82 27.55 -19.62
C THR A 8 -28.56 26.74 -19.97
N LEU A 9 -28.27 26.60 -21.26
CA LEU A 9 -27.10 25.88 -21.74
C LEU A 9 -25.79 26.49 -21.19
N ILE A 10 -25.75 27.83 -21.08
CA ILE A 10 -24.60 28.55 -20.54
C ILE A 10 -24.42 28.30 -19.03
N GLU A 11 -25.52 28.16 -18.28
CA GLU A 11 -25.49 27.86 -16.85
C GLU A 11 -24.95 26.45 -16.60
N VAL A 12 -25.32 25.46 -17.42
CA VAL A 12 -24.70 24.12 -17.38
C VAL A 12 -23.21 24.20 -17.70
N MET A 13 -22.81 24.93 -18.75
CA MET A 13 -21.41 24.99 -19.16
C MET A 13 -20.49 25.58 -18.09
N ILE A 14 -20.94 26.63 -17.38
CA ILE A 14 -20.17 27.23 -16.29
C ILE A 14 -20.06 26.24 -15.12
N VAL A 15 -21.15 25.56 -14.75
CA VAL A 15 -21.12 24.56 -13.67
C VAL A 15 -20.17 23.41 -14.02
N VAL A 16 -20.21 22.90 -15.24
CA VAL A 16 -19.29 21.84 -15.70
C VAL A 16 -17.84 22.31 -15.65
N ALA A 17 -17.56 23.56 -16.06
CA ALA A 17 -16.21 24.13 -15.99
C ALA A 17 -15.69 24.21 -14.54
N ILE A 18 -16.53 24.64 -13.59
CA ILE A 18 -16.17 24.71 -12.17
C ILE A 18 -15.92 23.29 -11.61
N VAL A 19 -16.80 22.33 -11.91
CA VAL A 19 -16.65 20.94 -11.45
C VAL A 19 -15.37 20.31 -12.02
N ALA A 20 -15.03 20.60 -13.28
CA ALA A 20 -13.80 20.09 -13.89
C ALA A 20 -12.53 20.60 -13.18
N ILE A 21 -12.48 21.89 -12.82
CA ILE A 21 -11.37 22.48 -12.07
C ILE A 21 -11.27 21.85 -10.67
N LEU A 22 -12.40 21.71 -9.97
CA LEU A 22 -12.43 21.10 -8.64
C LEU A 22 -12.01 19.63 -8.67
N ALA A 23 -12.48 18.86 -9.65
CA ALA A 23 -12.13 17.46 -9.82
C ALA A 23 -10.63 17.28 -10.10
N ALA A 24 -10.03 18.15 -10.92
CA ALA A 24 -8.61 18.09 -11.24
C ALA A 24 -7.70 18.21 -10.00
N VAL A 25 -8.11 19.02 -9.01
CA VAL A 25 -7.36 19.19 -7.75
C VAL A 25 -7.79 18.16 -6.69
N GLY A 26 -9.08 17.84 -6.60
CA GLY A 26 -9.63 16.99 -5.54
C GLY A 26 -9.34 15.50 -5.71
N LEU A 27 -9.43 14.97 -6.95
CA LEU A 27 -9.21 13.55 -7.23
C LEU A 27 -7.81 13.04 -6.84
N PRO A 28 -6.69 13.71 -7.16
CA PRO A 28 -5.38 13.20 -6.78
C PRO A 28 -5.22 13.10 -5.25
N THR A 29 -5.75 14.08 -4.50
CA THR A 29 -5.69 14.05 -3.03
C THR A 29 -6.57 12.95 -2.43
N TYR A 30 -7.76 12.71 -3.00
CA TYR A 30 -8.64 11.64 -2.56
C TYR A 30 -8.02 10.26 -2.79
N ASN A 31 -7.41 10.03 -3.97
CA ASN A 31 -6.72 8.77 -4.27
C ASN A 31 -5.56 8.51 -3.30
N ASP A 32 -4.84 9.56 -2.90
CA ASP A 32 -3.77 9.42 -1.90
C ASP A 32 -4.30 9.04 -0.53
N TYR A 33 -5.44 9.60 -0.13
CA TYR A 33 -6.08 9.23 1.13
C TYR A 33 -6.52 7.76 1.13
N VAL A 34 -7.12 7.30 0.03
CA VAL A 34 -7.54 5.90 -0.14
C VAL A 34 -6.34 4.95 -0.16
N ALA A 35 -5.21 5.34 -0.77
CA ALA A 35 -4.00 4.53 -0.73
C ALA A 35 -3.48 4.38 0.71
N ARG A 36 -3.43 5.48 1.49
CA ARG A 36 -2.99 5.43 2.90
C ARG A 36 -3.89 4.59 3.78
N SER A 37 -5.21 4.67 3.57
CA SER A 37 -6.14 3.85 4.35
C SER A 37 -5.98 2.35 4.07
N ARG A 38 -5.45 1.97 2.91
CA ARG A 38 -5.19 0.58 2.50
C ARG A 38 -3.79 0.09 2.87
N PHE A 39 -2.83 0.97 3.19
CA PHE A 39 -1.50 0.56 3.66
C PHE A 39 -1.55 -0.20 4.98
N THR A 40 -2.47 0.18 5.88
CA THR A 40 -2.62 -0.46 7.20
C THR A 40 -2.95 -1.95 7.09
N GLU A 41 -3.67 -2.36 6.05
CA GLU A 41 -4.00 -3.76 5.77
C GLU A 41 -2.74 -4.56 5.41
N GLY A 42 -1.95 -4.08 4.45
CA GLY A 42 -0.70 -4.74 4.04
C GLY A 42 0.33 -4.77 5.16
N GLN A 43 0.52 -3.64 5.85
CA GLN A 43 1.42 -3.52 7.00
C GLN A 43 0.97 -4.39 8.18
N GLY A 44 -0.35 -4.48 8.41
CA GLY A 44 -0.94 -5.37 9.42
C GLY A 44 -0.68 -6.84 9.10
N GLY A 45 -0.85 -7.24 7.84
CA GLY A 45 -0.52 -8.60 7.39
C GLY A 45 0.97 -8.94 7.56
N LEU A 46 1.87 -7.99 7.27
CA LEU A 46 3.30 -8.16 7.54
C LEU A 46 3.61 -8.29 9.03
N ALA A 47 2.99 -7.45 9.87
CA ALA A 47 3.18 -7.50 11.31
C ALA A 47 2.70 -8.84 11.89
N ALA A 48 1.54 -9.33 11.45
CA ALA A 48 1.02 -10.64 11.82
C ALA A 48 1.92 -11.77 11.31
N GLY A 49 2.39 -11.70 10.05
CA GLY A 49 3.32 -12.66 9.47
C GLY A 49 4.63 -12.78 10.26
N ARG A 50 5.19 -11.65 10.71
CA ARG A 50 6.39 -11.62 11.56
C ARG A 50 6.16 -12.33 12.90
N VAL A 51 5.04 -12.06 13.55
CA VAL A 51 4.67 -12.73 14.82
C VAL A 51 4.51 -14.24 14.61
N ASN A 52 3.86 -14.67 13.53
CA ASN A 52 3.71 -16.08 13.20
C ASN A 52 5.07 -16.75 12.89
N ALA A 53 5.97 -16.04 12.20
CA ALA A 53 7.32 -16.52 11.96
C ALA A 53 8.11 -16.70 13.27
N GLU A 54 7.99 -15.76 14.21
CA GLU A 54 8.61 -15.88 15.54
C GLU A 54 8.07 -17.08 16.31
N GLN A 55 6.76 -17.31 16.29
CA GLN A 55 6.14 -18.49 16.90
C GLN A 55 6.64 -19.79 16.25
N TYR A 56 6.66 -19.84 14.91
CA TYR A 56 7.16 -21.00 14.16
C TYR A 56 8.62 -21.32 14.52
N TYR A 57 9.46 -20.29 14.74
CA TYR A 57 10.84 -20.49 15.19
C TYR A 57 10.93 -21.04 16.61
N GLN A 58 10.04 -20.66 17.53
CA GLN A 58 10.01 -21.26 18.87
C GLN A 58 9.72 -22.76 18.81
N ASP A 59 8.83 -23.17 17.90
CA ASP A 59 8.42 -24.56 17.77
C ASP A 59 9.44 -25.41 16.98
N ASN A 60 9.98 -24.86 15.89
CA ASN A 60 10.77 -25.62 14.91
C ASN A 60 12.26 -25.29 14.91
N ARG A 61 12.68 -24.23 15.61
CA ARG A 61 14.07 -23.71 15.63
C ARG A 61 14.62 -23.38 14.23
N THR A 62 13.75 -23.06 13.30
CA THR A 62 14.09 -22.68 11.92
C THR A 62 13.00 -21.77 11.37
N TYR A 63 13.34 -20.85 10.46
CA TYR A 63 12.34 -20.11 9.68
C TYR A 63 12.04 -20.76 8.32
N VAL A 64 12.70 -21.87 7.98
CA VAL A 64 12.39 -22.60 6.75
C VAL A 64 10.98 -23.19 6.84
N GLY A 65 10.13 -22.83 5.89
CA GLY A 65 8.74 -23.27 5.81
C GLY A 65 7.77 -22.45 6.66
N ILE A 66 8.12 -21.21 7.05
CA ILE A 66 7.16 -20.36 7.77
C ILE A 66 5.85 -20.21 6.98
N PRO A 67 4.68 -20.31 7.64
CA PRO A 67 3.41 -20.11 6.97
C PRO A 67 3.29 -18.64 6.55
N CYS A 68 3.13 -18.42 5.25
CA CYS A 68 2.97 -17.08 4.71
C CYS A 68 1.56 -16.52 5.01
N PRO A 69 1.40 -15.21 5.28
CA PRO A 69 0.08 -14.62 5.45
C PRO A 69 -0.80 -14.86 4.22
N GLY A 70 -2.10 -15.09 4.46
CA GLY A 70 -3.07 -15.23 3.38
C GLY A 70 -3.24 -13.93 2.59
N PRO A 71 -3.55 -14.01 1.27
CA PRO A 71 -3.78 -12.82 0.46
C PRO A 71 -5.08 -12.11 0.88
N SER A 72 -5.18 -10.84 0.48
CA SER A 72 -6.37 -10.03 0.56
C SER A 72 -6.74 -9.46 -0.81
N ALA A 73 -7.83 -8.69 -0.90
CA ALA A 73 -8.23 -8.07 -2.17
C ALA A 73 -7.21 -7.06 -2.70
N MET A 74 -6.42 -6.46 -1.81
CA MET A 74 -5.49 -5.37 -2.13
C MET A 74 -4.02 -5.77 -1.98
N TRP A 75 -3.73 -6.92 -1.40
CA TRP A 75 -2.38 -7.33 -1.03
C TRP A 75 -2.18 -8.84 -1.23
N ALA A 76 -1.15 -9.21 -1.97
CA ALA A 76 -0.60 -10.56 -1.94
C ALA A 76 0.62 -10.59 -1.02
N PHE A 77 0.85 -11.70 -0.34
CA PHE A 77 2.04 -11.89 0.49
C PHE A 77 2.95 -12.97 -0.12
N SER A 78 4.25 -12.72 -0.14
CA SER A 78 5.26 -13.70 -0.54
C SER A 78 6.31 -13.84 0.55
N CYS A 79 6.69 -15.09 0.84
CA CYS A 79 7.67 -15.42 1.85
C CYS A 79 8.88 -16.16 1.28
N ASP A 80 8.84 -16.52 -0.02
CA ASP A 80 9.84 -17.37 -0.69
C ASP A 80 10.64 -16.62 -1.76
N ASP A 81 10.31 -15.35 -2.01
CA ASP A 81 11.07 -14.46 -2.92
C ASP A 81 12.53 -14.30 -2.49
N VAL A 82 12.79 -14.40 -1.19
CA VAL A 82 14.12 -14.50 -0.60
C VAL A 82 14.18 -15.82 0.15
N PRO A 83 15.23 -16.66 -0.06
CA PRO A 83 15.34 -17.93 0.62
C PRO A 83 15.27 -17.78 2.13
N GLN A 84 14.31 -18.48 2.74
CA GLN A 84 14.25 -18.63 4.18
C GLN A 84 15.43 -19.48 4.63
N THR A 85 16.04 -19.11 5.75
CA THR A 85 17.11 -19.89 6.38
C THR A 85 16.69 -20.30 7.78
N ALA A 86 17.55 -21.01 8.49
CA ALA A 86 17.29 -21.30 9.89
C ALA A 86 17.08 -20.02 10.72
N THR A 87 17.72 -18.90 10.36
CA THR A 87 17.77 -17.69 11.20
C THR A 87 17.29 -16.41 10.50
N SER A 88 16.92 -16.46 9.23
CA SER A 88 16.48 -15.28 8.48
C SER A 88 15.25 -15.57 7.62
N PHE A 89 14.40 -14.55 7.49
CA PHE A 89 13.28 -14.55 6.55
C PHE A 89 13.04 -13.13 6.04
N THR A 90 12.31 -13.00 4.95
CA THR A 90 11.74 -11.72 4.53
C THR A 90 10.36 -11.97 3.96
N ILE A 91 9.36 -11.27 4.49
CA ILE A 91 7.99 -11.32 3.98
C ILE A 91 7.76 -10.05 3.17
N PHE A 92 7.23 -10.20 1.96
CA PHE A 92 6.81 -9.10 1.10
C PHE A 92 5.28 -9.00 1.09
N ALA A 93 4.76 -7.78 1.16
CA ALA A 93 3.39 -7.44 0.85
C ALA A 93 3.39 -6.68 -0.48
N ILE A 94 2.80 -7.31 -1.49
CA ILE A 94 2.78 -6.85 -2.87
C ILE A 94 1.38 -6.30 -3.14
N GLY A 95 1.29 -5.00 -3.43
CA GLY A 95 0.03 -4.34 -3.70
C GLY A 95 -0.63 -4.84 -4.99
N GLN A 96 -1.94 -5.03 -4.93
CA GLN A 96 -2.80 -5.46 -6.04
C GLN A 96 -3.87 -4.39 -6.33
N GLY A 97 -4.47 -4.43 -7.52
CA GLY A 97 -5.52 -3.48 -7.91
C GLY A 97 -5.10 -2.03 -7.75
N ALA A 98 -5.85 -1.24 -6.96
CA ALA A 98 -5.52 0.14 -6.65
C ALA A 98 -4.22 0.35 -5.85
N MET A 99 -3.66 -0.70 -5.23
CA MET A 99 -2.34 -0.66 -4.56
C MET A 99 -1.20 -1.15 -5.46
N ALA A 100 -1.47 -1.51 -6.72
CA ALA A 100 -0.44 -2.03 -7.63
C ALA A 100 0.77 -1.08 -7.74
N GLY A 101 1.97 -1.62 -7.58
CA GLY A 101 3.22 -0.85 -7.58
C GLY A 101 3.69 -0.40 -6.20
N PHE A 102 2.86 -0.52 -5.15
CA PHE A 102 3.35 -0.46 -3.77
C PHE A 102 3.83 -1.83 -3.31
N GLU A 103 4.98 -1.86 -2.65
CA GLU A 103 5.51 -3.07 -2.04
C GLU A 103 6.18 -2.74 -0.71
N PHE A 104 5.86 -3.53 0.31
CA PHE A 104 6.44 -3.43 1.64
C PHE A 104 7.09 -4.75 2.02
N SER A 105 8.07 -4.70 2.92
CA SER A 105 8.66 -5.89 3.50
C SER A 105 8.95 -5.74 4.98
N VAL A 106 9.08 -6.89 5.64
CA VAL A 106 9.58 -7.03 7.01
C VAL A 106 10.50 -8.26 7.09
N ASP A 107 11.56 -8.15 7.88
CA ASP A 107 12.50 -9.25 8.15
C ASP A 107 12.49 -9.68 9.62
N GLN A 108 13.30 -10.68 9.96
CA GLN A 108 13.43 -11.21 11.33
C GLN A 108 13.91 -10.17 12.35
N ASN A 109 14.59 -9.11 11.91
CA ASN A 109 15.07 -8.03 12.77
C ASN A 109 14.03 -6.91 12.91
N ASN A 110 12.82 -7.12 12.39
CA ASN A 110 11.78 -6.09 12.29
C ASN A 110 12.24 -4.87 11.47
N ASN A 111 13.15 -5.06 10.51
CA ASN A 111 13.45 -4.01 9.54
C ASN A 111 12.27 -3.88 8.58
N ARG A 112 11.53 -2.80 8.75
CA ARG A 112 10.38 -2.45 7.91
C ARG A 112 10.87 -1.65 6.73
N ARG A 113 10.63 -2.13 5.52
CA ARG A 113 11.11 -1.45 4.30
C ARG A 113 9.99 -1.28 3.31
N THR A 114 10.04 -0.18 2.58
CA THR A 114 9.26 -0.01 1.34
C THR A 114 10.15 -0.38 0.19
N THR A 115 9.74 -1.38 -0.57
CA THR A 115 10.50 -1.98 -1.68
C THR A 115 9.83 -1.72 -3.03
N GLY A 116 8.72 -0.99 -3.07
CA GLY A 116 8.07 -0.54 -4.29
C GLY A 116 7.15 0.63 -4.01
N THR A 117 7.17 1.63 -4.88
CA THR A 117 6.31 2.82 -4.80
C THR A 117 5.88 3.31 -6.18
N GLN A 118 4.75 4.01 -6.22
CA GLN A 118 4.31 4.77 -7.39
C GLN A 118 4.95 6.18 -7.43
N SER A 119 4.87 6.84 -8.58
CA SER A 119 5.36 8.21 -8.75
C SER A 119 4.77 9.16 -7.70
N GLY A 120 5.62 10.03 -7.14
CA GLY A 120 5.25 10.99 -6.09
C GLY A 120 5.29 10.44 -4.65
N TRP A 121 5.55 9.14 -4.45
CA TRP A 121 5.64 8.53 -3.12
C TRP A 121 7.07 8.30 -2.62
N GLY A 122 8.07 8.76 -3.37
CA GLY A 122 9.48 8.41 -3.19
C GLY A 122 9.90 7.33 -4.19
N ALA A 123 11.19 7.19 -4.45
CA ALA A 123 11.71 6.13 -5.31
C ALA A 123 12.14 4.96 -4.43
N ALA A 124 11.41 3.84 -4.51
CA ALA A 124 11.75 2.61 -3.83
C ALA A 124 11.75 1.43 -4.80
N SER A 125 12.71 0.54 -4.63
CA SER A 125 12.77 -0.76 -5.29
C SER A 125 13.35 -1.77 -4.30
N ARG A 126 13.26 -3.07 -4.58
CA ARG A 126 13.97 -4.09 -3.78
C ARG A 126 15.48 -3.85 -3.71
N ALA A 127 16.09 -3.30 -4.77
CA ALA A 127 17.52 -2.98 -4.83
C ALA A 127 17.89 -1.68 -4.09
N SER A 128 16.96 -0.74 -3.97
CA SER A 128 17.13 0.51 -3.25
C SER A 128 15.86 0.80 -2.45
N PRO A 129 15.68 0.14 -1.30
CA PRO A 129 14.49 0.29 -0.48
C PRO A 129 14.56 1.55 0.37
N ILE A 130 13.38 2.07 0.71
CA ILE A 130 13.25 3.06 1.79
C ILE A 130 13.21 2.25 3.10
N ASN A 131 14.04 2.62 4.08
CA ASN A 131 14.23 1.88 5.34
C ASN A 131 13.09 2.04 6.36
N CYS A 132 11.88 2.28 5.87
CA CYS A 132 10.66 2.39 6.66
C CYS A 132 9.47 2.02 5.78
N TRP A 133 8.31 1.77 6.39
CA TRP A 133 7.06 1.79 5.65
C TRP A 133 6.62 3.23 5.41
N ILE A 134 6.42 3.59 4.14
CA ILE A 134 5.90 4.91 3.80
C ILE A 134 4.43 5.05 4.23
N VAL A 135 4.06 6.24 4.69
CA VAL A 135 2.68 6.58 5.08
C VAL A 135 2.15 7.81 4.36
N ARG A 136 2.99 8.51 3.60
CA ARG A 136 2.60 9.71 2.85
C ARG A 136 3.45 9.92 1.60
N LYS A 137 2.89 10.67 0.65
CA LYS A 137 3.63 11.19 -0.51
C LYS A 137 4.85 11.98 -0.06
N GLY A 138 5.90 11.95 -0.87
CA GLY A 138 7.21 12.49 -0.53
C GLY A 138 8.07 11.59 0.37
N GLY A 139 7.70 10.31 0.55
CA GLY A 139 8.53 9.32 1.26
C GLY A 139 8.54 9.46 2.77
N GLY A 140 7.49 10.06 3.37
CA GLY A 140 7.41 10.16 4.83
C GLY A 140 7.20 8.79 5.47
N CYS A 141 8.08 8.45 6.40
CA CYS A 141 8.08 7.22 7.20
C CYS A 141 7.09 7.27 8.37
N SER A 142 6.56 6.10 8.76
CA SER A 142 6.07 5.82 10.12
C SER A 142 7.17 5.29 11.03
#